data_AF-A0A382I594-F1
#
_entry.id   AF-A0A382I594-F1
#
_cell.length_a   1.000
_cell.length_b   1.000
_cell.length_c   1.000
_cell.angle_alpha   90.00
_cell.angle_beta   90.00
_cell.angle_gamma   90.00
#
_symmetry.space_group_name_H-M   'P 1'
#
loop_
_entity.id
_entity.type
_entity.pdbx_description
1 polymer ?
#
loop_
_entity_poly.entity_id
_entity_poly.type
_entity_poly.pdbx_seq_one_letter_code
_entity_poly.pdbx_strand_id
1 'polypeptide(L)' 'MRSLLFAPGNRADVLAKLPRTSPSAAAIDLEDAVPPDRKPEARSV' A
#
# COMPACT_ATOMS: atom_id res chain seq x y z
N MET A 1 0.39 -12.32 15.36
CA MET A 1 0.04 -11.20 14.46
C MET A 1 -1.47 -11.04 14.48
N ARG A 2 -2.01 -9.85 14.79
CA ARG A 2 -3.47 -9.63 14.97
C ARG A 2 -4.16 -8.96 13.78
N SER A 3 -3.43 -8.17 12.99
CA SER A 3 -3.96 -7.44 11.84
C SER A 3 -2.90 -7.21 10.76
N LEU A 4 -3.32 -7.29 9.50
CA LEU A 4 -2.51 -6.96 8.32
C LEU A 4 -3.27 -5.92 7.51
N LEU A 5 -2.65 -4.76 7.28
CA LEU A 5 -3.25 -3.67 6.51
C LEU A 5 -2.64 -3.61 5.12
N PHE A 6 -3.48 -3.71 4.09
CA PHE A 6 -3.07 -3.56 2.69
C PHE A 6 -3.28 -2.12 2.23
N ALA A 7 -2.31 -1.57 1.50
CA ALA A 7 -2.40 -0.24 0.90
C ALA A 7 -1.87 -0.25 -0.54
N PRO A 8 -2.60 0.32 -1.52
CA PRO A 8 -2.13 0.36 -2.91
C PRO A 8 -0.85 1.20 -3.04
N GLY A 9 0.19 0.66 -3.69
CA GLY A 9 1.48 1.34 -3.86
C GLY A 9 1.41 2.62 -4.70
N ASN A 10 0.35 2.79 -5.49
CA ASN A 10 0.12 3.95 -6.34
C ASN A 10 -0.79 5.03 -5.69
N ARG A 11 -1.02 4.96 -4.37
CA ARG A 11 -1.84 5.92 -3.61
C ARG A 11 -1.03 6.54 -2.46
N ALA A 12 -0.15 7.48 -2.80
CA ALA A 12 0.73 8.16 -1.84
C ALA A 12 -0.01 8.80 -0.66
N ASP A 13 -1.22 9.35 -0.89
CA ASP A 13 -2.09 9.90 0.15
C ASP A 13 -2.62 8.85 1.13
N VAL A 14 -2.74 7.59 0.71
CA VAL A 14 -3.09 6.46 1.59
C VAL A 14 -1.86 5.97 2.34
N LEU A 15 -0.72 5.82 1.65
CA LEU A 15 0.54 5.40 2.27
C LEU A 15 0.98 6.36 3.40
N ALA A 16 0.83 7.67 3.19
CA ALA A 16 1.12 8.69 4.20
C ALA A 16 0.29 8.53 5.49
N LYS A 17 -0.82 7.79 5.47
CA LYS A 17 -1.68 7.54 6.63
C LYS A 17 -1.27 6.31 7.43
N LEU A 18 -0.52 5.38 6.84
CA LEU A 18 -0.15 4.09 7.47
C LEU A 18 0.50 4.22 8.84
N PRO A 19 1.42 5.18 9.10
CA PRO A 19 2.03 5.30 10.43
C PRO A 19 1.05 5.59 11.56
N ARG A 20 -0.18 6.03 11.25
CA ARG A 20 -1.20 6.44 12.22
C ARG A 20 -2.21 5.33 12.57
N THR A 21 -2.16 4.16 11.93
CA THR A 21 -3.22 3.14 12.02
C THR A 21 -2.87 1.90 12.87
N SER A 22 -1.62 1.79 13.33
CA SER A 22 -1.12 0.74 14.24
C SER A 22 -1.56 -0.71 13.95
N PRO A 23 -1.46 -1.22 12.70
CA PRO A 23 -1.69 -2.65 12.44
C PRO A 23 -0.54 -3.50 12.99
N SER A 24 -0.71 -4.83 13.07
CA SER A 24 0.43 -5.70 13.43
C SER A 24 1.49 -5.77 12.33
N ALA A 25 1.08 -5.58 11.07
CA ALA A 25 1.94 -5.44 9.90
C ALA A 25 1.18 -4.67 8.80
N ALA A 26 1.91 -4.12 7.83
CA ALA A 26 1.34 -3.50 6.64
C ALA A 26 2.01 -4.06 5.38
N ALA A 27 1.25 -4.24 4.31
CA ALA A 27 1.71 -4.65 2.99
C ALA A 27 1.37 -3.55 1.98
N ILE A 28 2.40 -3.05 1.29
CA ILE A 28 2.21 -2.18 0.13
C ILE A 28 1.91 -3.09 -1.05
N ASP A 29 0.70 -3.00 -1.57
CA ASP A 29 0.20 -3.86 -2.63
C ASP A 29 0.59 -3.29 -4.01
N LEU A 30 1.26 -4.10 -4.80
CA LEU A 30 1.71 -3.82 -6.17
C LEU A 30 1.00 -4.70 -7.21
N GLU A 31 0.06 -5.53 -6.76
CA GLU A 31 -0.70 -6.51 -7.52
C GLU A 31 -2.12 -6.01 -7.76
N ASP A 32 -3.12 -6.56 -7.09
CA ASP A 32 -4.53 -6.41 -7.46
C ASP A 32 -5.10 -5.04 -7.07
N ALA A 33 -4.52 -4.36 -6.08
CA ALA A 33 -4.90 -2.99 -5.76
C ALA A 33 -4.32 -1.94 -6.72
N VAL A 34 -3.50 -2.34 -7.70
CA VAL A 34 -2.85 -1.44 -8.66
C VAL A 34 -3.27 -1.76 -10.10
N PRO A 35 -3.90 -0.83 -10.84
CA PRO A 35 -4.17 -0.99 -12.26
C PRO A 35 -2.90 -1.37 -13.05
N PRO A 36 -2.99 -2.26 -14.06
CA PRO A 36 -1.81 -2.78 -14.76
C PRO A 36 -0.86 -1.71 -15.31
N ASP A 37 -1.42 -0.63 -15.87
CA ASP A 37 -0.71 0.52 -16.43
C ASP A 37 0.00 1.39 -15.37
N ARG A 38 -0.40 1.27 -14.10
CA ARG A 38 0.17 2.03 -12.97
C ARG A 38 1.16 1.23 -12.13
N LYS A 39 1.44 -0.04 -12.46
CA LYS A 39 2.45 -0.85 -11.76
C LYS A 39 3.87 -0.24 -11.79
N PRO A 40 4.33 0.40 -12.88
CA PRO A 40 5.63 1.09 -12.87
C PRO A 40 5.67 2.24 -11.86
N GLU A 41 4.62 3.06 -11.81
CA GLU A 41 4.48 4.15 -10.83
C GLU A 41 4.49 3.62 -9.40
N ALA A 42 3.72 2.56 -9.12
CA ALA A 42 3.62 1.95 -7.79
C ALA A 42 4.97 1.43 -7.25
N ARG A 43 5.92 1.07 -8.12
CA ARG A 43 7.26 0.57 -7.75
C ARG A 43 8.32 1.66 -7.58
N SER A 44 8.02 2.89 -8.00
CA SER A 44 8.98 3.99 -7.99
C SER A 44 9.15 4.66 -6.62
N VAL A 45 8.44 4.16 -5.61
CA VAL A 45 8.32 4.74 -4.26
C VAL A 45 9.12 3.93 -3.26
#